data_AF-A0A1E7EQ73-F1
#
_entry.id   AF-A0A1E7EQ73-F1
#
_cell.length_a   1.000
_cell.length_b   1.000
_cell.length_c   1.000
_cell.angle_alpha   90.00
_cell.angle_beta   90.00
_cell.angle_gamma   90.00
#
_symmetry.space_group_name_H-M   'P 1'
#
loop_
_entity.id
_entity.type
_entity.pdbx_description
1 polymer ?
#
loop_
_entity_poly.entity_id
_entity_poly.type
_entity_poly.pdbx_seq_one_letter_code
_entity_poly.pdbx_strand_id
1 'polypeptide(L)'
;MDNNKTMIVETDSKGIPLKHVGYPDSMSVATFYVVGNVVMGGIGLAMAWFLAYNPTEATRAIVDAKIGILVEHNLGWLFLGIFFVKLLQVPLHIILGEARKASKVAVPNQHVYRIMGSEGSRLGYVLMETEGEHGAFNRAQRALMNYHETFPTLVLQYIAASWVFPFEAFLCVMVWAATRCIAAVGYRSSAWGRFNGNVPGLLAISTIQGMVLIASIKALLLSA
;
A
#
# COMPACT_ATOMS: atom_id res chain seq x y z
N MET A 1 24.88 -18.44 25.81
CA MET A 1 23.96 -17.34 25.41
C MET A 1 22.55 -17.91 25.42
N ASP A 2 21.96 -18.05 26.60
CA ASP A 2 20.60 -18.60 26.80
C ASP A 2 19.63 -17.49 27.23
N ASN A 3 19.43 -16.51 26.35
CA ASN A 3 18.38 -15.50 26.54
C ASN A 3 17.07 -15.87 25.83
N ASN A 4 16.89 -17.15 25.49
CA ASN A 4 15.64 -17.66 24.94
C ASN A 4 14.68 -18.02 26.08
N LYS A 5 14.35 -17.05 26.95
CA LYS A 5 13.13 -17.13 27.74
C LYS A 5 11.99 -16.98 26.75
N THR A 6 11.52 -18.11 26.22
CA THR A 6 10.27 -18.21 25.47
C THR A 6 9.22 -17.53 26.33
N MET A 7 8.80 -16.32 25.95
CA MET A 7 7.64 -15.71 26.59
C MET A 7 6.50 -16.69 26.35
N ILE A 8 6.06 -17.38 27.40
CA ILE A 8 4.91 -18.27 27.33
C ILE A 8 3.72 -17.34 27.03
N VAL A 9 3.35 -17.26 25.76
CA VAL A 9 2.18 -16.51 25.33
C VAL A 9 0.98 -17.35 25.72
N GLU A 10 0.15 -16.85 26.62
CA GLU A 10 -1.11 -17.52 26.95
C GLU A 10 -1.97 -17.60 25.68
N THR A 11 -2.42 -18.81 25.36
CA THR A 11 -3.27 -19.07 24.20
C THR A 11 -4.64 -19.60 24.61
N ASP A 12 -5.64 -19.40 23.76
CA ASP A 12 -6.91 -20.10 23.89
C ASP A 12 -6.79 -21.60 23.55
N SER A 13 -7.92 -22.32 23.59
CA SER A 13 -8.00 -23.75 23.27
C SER A 13 -7.63 -24.10 21.82
N LYS A 14 -7.51 -23.09 20.95
CA LYS A 14 -7.12 -23.23 19.54
C LYS A 14 -5.66 -22.80 19.29
N GLY A 15 -4.92 -22.43 20.34
CA GLY A 15 -3.54 -21.97 20.23
C GLY A 15 -3.41 -20.52 19.75
N ILE A 16 -4.49 -19.74 19.75
CA ILE A 16 -4.46 -18.32 19.39
C ILE A 16 -4.07 -17.51 20.63
N PRO A 17 -3.11 -16.57 20.54
CA PRO A 17 -2.76 -15.69 21.65
C PRO A 17 -3.97 -14.99 22.27
N LEU A 18 -4.07 -14.96 23.59
CA LEU A 18 -5.16 -14.24 24.29
C LEU A 18 -5.05 -12.73 24.11
N LYS A 19 -3.83 -12.22 23.91
CA LYS A 19 -3.50 -10.81 23.68
C LYS A 19 -2.64 -10.66 22.44
N HIS A 20 -2.91 -9.61 21.65
CA HIS A 20 -2.07 -9.29 20.50
C HIS A 20 -0.69 -8.80 20.95
N VAL A 21 0.36 -9.41 20.39
CA VAL A 21 1.76 -9.02 20.62
C VAL A 21 2.20 -8.15 19.45
N GLY A 22 2.38 -6.84 19.67
CA GLY A 22 2.99 -5.94 18.67
C GLY A 22 2.38 -4.54 18.56
N TYR A 23 1.17 -4.31 19.07
CA TYR A 23 0.57 -2.97 19.17
C TYR A 23 0.39 -2.61 20.65
N PRO A 24 0.78 -1.39 21.08
CA PRO A 24 0.50 -0.93 22.43
C PRO A 24 -1.01 -0.92 22.74
N ASP A 25 -1.38 -1.21 23.98
CA ASP A 25 -2.78 -1.06 24.43
C ASP A 25 -3.14 0.42 24.62
N SER A 26 -2.15 1.26 24.96
CA SER A 26 -2.32 2.70 25.18
C SER A 26 -2.52 3.52 23.91
N MET A 27 -2.41 2.91 22.73
CA MET A 27 -2.45 3.62 21.44
C MET A 27 -3.29 2.85 20.42
N SER A 28 -4.09 3.59 19.64
CA SER A 28 -4.80 3.02 18.50
C SER A 28 -3.81 2.63 17.38
N VAL A 29 -4.16 1.64 16.57
CA VAL A 29 -3.34 1.25 15.42
C VAL A 29 -3.19 2.43 14.44
N ALA A 30 -4.26 3.19 14.21
CA ALA A 30 -4.23 4.37 13.36
C ALA A 30 -3.23 5.41 13.86
N THR A 31 -3.29 5.76 15.16
CA THR A 31 -2.34 6.70 15.77
C THR A 31 -0.90 6.21 15.63
N PHE A 32 -0.66 4.91 15.87
CA PHE A 32 0.67 4.32 15.75
C PHE A 32 1.25 4.50 14.34
N TYR A 33 0.49 4.16 13.30
CA TYR A 33 0.94 4.33 11.92
C TYR A 33 1.08 5.79 11.51
N VAL A 34 0.13 6.65 11.86
CA VAL A 34 0.17 8.08 11.49
C VAL A 34 1.36 8.77 12.14
N VAL A 35 1.53 8.63 13.46
CA VAL A 35 2.66 9.25 14.18
C VAL A 35 3.99 8.72 13.65
N GLY A 36 4.12 7.39 13.46
CA GLY A 36 5.33 6.80 12.90
C GLY A 36 5.67 7.35 11.52
N ASN A 37 4.70 7.46 10.62
CA ASN A 37 4.93 7.99 9.27
C ASN A 37 5.22 9.49 9.28
N VAL A 38 4.56 10.29 10.12
CA VAL A 38 4.81 11.73 10.23
C VAL A 38 6.22 12.00 10.78
N VAL A 39 6.62 11.31 11.85
CA VAL A 39 7.94 11.47 12.46
C VAL A 39 9.03 11.04 11.48
N MET A 40 8.94 9.82 10.93
CA MET A 40 9.94 9.31 10.01
C MET A 40 9.98 10.10 8.69
N GLY A 41 8.81 10.52 8.19
CA GLY A 41 8.70 11.38 7.01
C GLY A 41 9.30 12.76 7.23
N GLY A 42 9.07 13.37 8.40
CA GLY A 42 9.65 14.66 8.78
C GLY A 42 11.17 14.60 8.88
N ILE A 43 11.72 13.54 9.50
CA ILE A 43 13.16 13.30 9.55
C ILE A 43 13.72 13.15 8.13
N GLY A 44 13.08 12.33 7.29
CA GLY A 44 13.51 12.12 5.91
C GLY A 44 13.48 13.41 5.07
N LEU A 45 12.44 14.23 5.23
CA LEU A 45 12.33 15.52 4.55
C LEU A 45 13.42 16.50 5.00
N ALA A 46 13.68 16.59 6.31
CA ALA A 46 14.73 17.45 6.86
C ALA A 46 16.13 17.02 6.35
N MET A 47 16.40 15.71 6.31
CA MET A 47 17.64 15.18 5.74
C MET A 47 17.75 15.50 4.25
N ALA A 48 16.70 15.27 3.47
CA ALA A 48 16.70 15.57 2.03
C ALA A 48 16.94 17.05 1.75
N TRP A 49 16.28 17.94 2.50
CA TRP A 49 16.47 19.38 2.40
C TRP A 49 17.90 19.79 2.77
N PHE A 50 18.45 19.26 3.87
CA PHE A 50 19.82 19.53 4.30
C PHE A 50 20.82 19.12 3.23
N LEU A 51 20.69 17.90 2.68
CA LEU A 51 21.58 17.38 1.65
C LEU A 51 21.47 18.14 0.33
N ALA A 52 20.30 18.66 -0.02
CA ALA A 52 20.10 19.43 -1.24
C ALA A 52 20.66 20.87 -1.13
N TYR A 53 20.54 21.51 0.03
CA TYR A 53 20.75 22.97 0.14
C TYR A 53 21.90 23.43 1.06
N ASN A 54 22.49 22.57 1.89
CA ASN A 54 23.61 22.94 2.78
C ASN A 54 25.05 22.62 2.33
N PRO A 55 25.37 21.63 1.45
CA PRO A 55 26.77 21.22 1.29
C PRO A 55 27.64 22.25 0.58
N THR A 56 27.25 22.72 -0.60
CA THR A 56 28.00 23.70 -1.41
C THR A 56 27.07 24.45 -2.39
N GLU A 57 27.50 25.63 -2.88
CA GLU A 57 26.83 26.33 -3.99
C GLU A 57 26.74 25.49 -5.26
N ALA A 58 27.80 24.71 -5.56
CA ALA A 58 27.82 23.81 -6.71
C ALA A 58 26.74 22.73 -6.62
N THR A 59 26.52 22.14 -5.43
CA THR A 59 25.43 21.17 -5.21
C THR A 59 24.07 21.82 -5.45
N ARG A 60 23.84 23.02 -4.91
CA ARG A 60 22.58 23.76 -5.11
C ARG A 60 22.30 24.02 -6.58
N ALA A 61 23.29 24.52 -7.32
CA ALA A 61 23.15 24.78 -8.76
C ALA A 61 22.76 23.52 -9.55
N ILE A 62 23.32 22.35 -9.21
CA ILE A 62 22.97 21.07 -9.85
C ILE A 62 21.52 20.68 -9.53
N VAL A 63 21.08 20.85 -8.28
CA VAL A 63 19.70 20.55 -7.86
C VAL A 63 18.72 21.47 -8.58
N ASP A 64 18.98 22.78 -8.58
CA ASP A 64 18.12 23.78 -9.20
C ASP A 64 18.03 23.58 -10.71
N ALA A 65 19.13 23.22 -11.38
CA ALA A 65 19.11 22.88 -12.81
C ALA A 65 18.18 21.68 -13.09
N LYS A 66 18.20 20.64 -12.24
CA LYS A 66 17.30 19.48 -12.38
C LYS A 66 15.85 19.83 -12.09
N ILE A 67 15.60 20.68 -11.10
CA ILE A 67 14.25 21.21 -10.84
C ILE A 67 13.77 22.04 -12.04
N GLY A 68 14.66 22.78 -12.71
CA GLY A 68 14.38 23.49 -13.95
C GLY A 68 13.78 22.60 -15.03
N ILE A 69 14.33 21.39 -15.24
CA ILE A 69 13.77 20.39 -16.16
C ILE A 69 12.34 20.00 -15.75
N LEU A 70 12.08 19.84 -14.45
CA LEU A 70 10.74 19.50 -13.97
C LEU A 70 9.74 20.64 -14.23
N VAL A 71 10.18 21.89 -14.10
CA VAL A 71 9.35 23.07 -14.40
C VAL A 71 9.07 23.15 -15.90
N GLU A 72 10.11 23.04 -16.73
CA GLU A 72 10.01 23.13 -18.19
C GLU A 72 9.01 22.10 -18.77
N HIS A 73 9.01 20.89 -18.24
CA HIS A 73 8.14 19.80 -18.68
C HIS A 73 6.89 19.60 -17.81
N ASN A 74 6.60 20.49 -16.87
CA ASN A 74 5.48 20.37 -15.91
C ASN A 74 5.46 19.03 -15.14
N LEU A 75 6.62 18.42 -14.90
CA LEU A 75 6.77 17.11 -14.24
C LEU A 75 6.64 17.20 -12.72
N GLY A 76 6.38 18.37 -12.13
CA GLY A 76 6.07 18.49 -10.70
C GLY A 76 4.93 17.56 -10.27
N TRP A 77 3.94 17.36 -11.15
CA TRP A 77 2.82 16.43 -10.93
C TRP A 77 3.23 14.97 -10.82
N LEU A 78 4.24 14.53 -11.59
CA LEU A 78 4.81 13.19 -11.52
C LEU A 78 5.37 12.92 -10.12
N PHE A 79 6.21 13.83 -9.63
CA PHE A 79 6.87 13.70 -8.33
C PHE A 79 5.85 13.76 -7.19
N LEU A 80 4.88 14.67 -7.30
CA LEU A 80 3.81 14.81 -6.32
C LEU A 80 2.93 13.55 -6.26
N GLY A 81 2.61 12.94 -7.41
CA GLY A 81 1.85 11.69 -7.44
C GLY A 81 2.61 10.51 -6.84
N ILE A 82 3.90 10.35 -7.11
CA ILE A 82 4.73 9.33 -6.47
C ILE A 82 4.69 9.48 -4.94
N PHE A 83 4.85 10.72 -4.45
CA PHE A 83 4.79 11.02 -3.02
C PHE A 83 3.42 10.67 -2.40
N PHE A 84 2.32 11.11 -3.01
CA PHE A 84 0.98 10.83 -2.48
C PHE A 84 0.58 9.37 -2.58
N VAL A 85 0.98 8.64 -3.63
CA VAL A 85 0.73 7.20 -3.72
C VAL A 85 1.42 6.47 -2.56
N LYS A 86 2.61 6.90 -2.15
CA LYS A 86 3.27 6.35 -0.95
C LYS A 86 2.48 6.66 0.32
N LEU A 87 2.01 7.90 0.49
CA LEU A 87 1.20 8.28 1.66
C LEU A 87 -0.11 7.48 1.73
N LEU A 88 -0.72 7.18 0.59
CA LEU A 88 -1.96 6.40 0.51
C LEU A 88 -1.78 4.91 0.81
N GLN A 89 -0.54 4.44 1.06
CA GLN A 89 -0.31 3.12 1.66
C GLN A 89 -0.62 3.09 3.16
N VAL A 90 -0.57 4.25 3.85
CA VAL A 90 -0.79 4.32 5.31
C VAL A 90 -2.18 3.78 5.70
N PRO A 91 -3.30 4.18 5.05
CA PRO A 91 -4.61 3.59 5.32
C PRO A 91 -4.66 2.07 5.12
N LEU A 92 -3.98 1.53 4.09
CA LEU A 92 -3.93 0.08 3.86
C LEU A 92 -3.25 -0.66 5.01
N HIS A 93 -2.14 -0.10 5.52
CA HIS A 93 -1.45 -0.65 6.68
C HIS A 93 -2.26 -0.51 7.97
N ILE A 94 -3.01 0.58 8.15
CA ILE A 94 -3.92 0.74 9.28
C ILE A 94 -5.01 -0.32 9.25
N ILE A 95 -5.69 -0.51 8.10
CA ILE A 95 -6.75 -1.51 7.93
C ILE A 95 -6.24 -2.92 8.26
N LEU A 96 -5.05 -3.27 7.74
CA LEU A 96 -4.40 -4.53 8.07
C LEU A 96 -4.04 -4.62 9.56
N GLY A 97 -3.43 -3.58 10.12
CA GLY A 97 -3.01 -3.57 11.51
C GLY A 97 -4.18 -3.70 12.49
N GLU A 98 -5.31 -3.07 12.19
CA GLU A 98 -6.53 -3.19 12.99
C GLU A 98 -7.10 -4.62 12.93
N ALA A 99 -7.20 -5.19 11.73
CA ALA A 99 -7.67 -6.57 11.57
C ALA A 99 -6.70 -7.58 12.23
N ARG A 100 -5.40 -7.28 12.20
CA ARG A 100 -4.38 -8.06 12.90
C ARG A 100 -4.54 -7.96 14.42
N LYS A 101 -4.70 -6.75 14.95
CA LYS A 101 -4.93 -6.51 16.39
C LYS A 101 -6.17 -7.27 16.87
N ALA A 102 -7.25 -7.24 16.09
CA ALA A 102 -8.51 -7.92 16.42
C ALA A 102 -8.42 -9.45 16.36
N SER A 103 -7.76 -10.01 15.33
CA SER A 103 -7.54 -11.46 15.19
C SER A 103 -6.47 -12.04 16.11
N LYS A 104 -5.68 -11.17 16.78
CA LYS A 104 -4.58 -11.54 17.68
C LYS A 104 -3.45 -12.33 17.01
N VAL A 105 -3.40 -12.32 15.68
CA VAL A 105 -2.38 -13.02 14.88
C VAL A 105 -1.06 -12.25 14.92
N ALA A 106 -0.08 -12.79 15.64
CA ALA A 106 1.27 -12.22 15.72
C ALA A 106 2.06 -12.36 14.41
N VAL A 107 2.96 -11.42 14.15
CA VAL A 107 4.01 -11.54 13.11
C VAL A 107 4.95 -12.71 13.49
N PRO A 108 5.44 -13.54 12.55
CA PRO A 108 5.38 -13.39 11.09
C PRO A 108 4.15 -14.01 10.40
N ASN A 109 3.15 -14.48 11.14
CA ASN A 109 2.01 -15.16 10.52
C ASN A 109 1.20 -14.20 9.64
N GLN A 110 1.02 -14.59 8.37
CA GLN A 110 0.34 -13.77 7.36
C GLN A 110 -1.11 -14.17 7.16
N HIS A 111 -1.46 -15.44 7.35
CA HIS A 111 -2.79 -15.98 7.12
C HIS A 111 -3.18 -16.98 8.20
N VAL A 112 -4.49 -17.12 8.42
CA VAL A 112 -5.07 -18.16 9.27
C VAL A 112 -5.83 -19.15 8.41
N TYR A 113 -5.58 -20.42 8.64
CA TYR A 113 -6.23 -21.52 7.92
C TYR A 113 -7.09 -22.36 8.85
N ARG A 114 -8.09 -23.01 8.29
CA ARG A 114 -8.98 -23.94 8.96
C ARG A 114 -9.02 -25.26 8.18
N ILE A 115 -9.06 -26.35 8.93
CA ILE A 115 -9.30 -27.68 8.36
C ILE A 115 -10.79 -27.79 8.01
N MET A 116 -11.06 -28.02 6.74
CA MET A 116 -12.37 -28.23 6.15
C MET A 116 -12.54 -29.72 5.92
N GLY A 117 -13.35 -30.37 6.74
CA GLY A 117 -13.68 -31.79 6.59
C GLY A 117 -15.06 -32.07 7.14
N SER A 118 -15.75 -33.04 6.54
CA SER A 118 -16.89 -33.67 7.20
C SER A 118 -16.40 -34.45 8.43
N GLU A 119 -17.24 -34.53 9.45
CA GLU A 119 -16.96 -35.29 10.66
C GLU A 119 -16.53 -36.72 10.29
N GLY A 120 -15.37 -37.17 10.79
CA GLY A 120 -14.79 -38.49 10.47
C GLY A 120 -13.88 -38.57 9.23
N SER A 121 -13.72 -37.50 8.44
CA SER A 121 -12.75 -37.50 7.34
C SER A 121 -11.30 -37.40 7.85
N ARG A 122 -10.46 -38.37 7.45
CA ARG A 122 -9.00 -38.33 7.70
C ARG A 122 -8.25 -37.35 6.79
N LEU A 123 -8.86 -36.91 5.69
CA LEU A 123 -8.27 -36.03 4.68
C LEU A 123 -9.19 -34.83 4.48
N GLY A 124 -8.99 -33.78 5.29
CA GLY A 124 -9.65 -32.50 5.12
C GLY A 124 -8.80 -31.55 4.27
N TYR A 125 -9.44 -30.67 3.50
CA TYR A 125 -8.74 -29.57 2.85
C TYR A 125 -8.37 -28.51 3.88
N VAL A 126 -7.21 -27.90 3.74
CA VAL A 126 -6.82 -26.74 4.55
C VAL A 126 -7.10 -25.49 3.73
N LEU A 127 -8.16 -24.76 4.08
CA LEU A 127 -8.55 -23.52 3.40
C LEU A 127 -8.32 -22.32 4.32
N MET A 128 -8.20 -21.12 3.75
CA MET A 128 -8.16 -19.89 4.54
C MET A 128 -9.48 -19.73 5.32
N GLU A 129 -9.38 -19.35 6.59
CA GLU A 129 -10.56 -18.96 7.37
C GLU A 129 -11.20 -17.71 6.74
N THR A 130 -12.50 -17.76 6.47
CA THR A 130 -13.24 -16.67 5.82
C THR A 130 -14.16 -15.94 6.78
N GLU A 131 -14.41 -16.48 7.97
CA GLU A 131 -15.39 -15.94 8.90
C GLU A 131 -14.73 -15.24 10.10
N GLY A 132 -15.51 -14.34 10.73
CA GLY A 132 -15.10 -13.60 11.91
C GLY A 132 -13.84 -12.75 11.74
N GLU A 133 -13.15 -12.49 12.85
CA GLU A 133 -11.94 -11.66 12.88
C GLU A 133 -10.78 -12.24 12.07
N HIS A 134 -10.68 -13.56 11.99
CA HIS A 134 -9.65 -14.26 11.22
C HIS A 134 -9.90 -14.12 9.71
N GLY A 135 -11.17 -14.23 9.29
CA GLY A 135 -11.58 -13.93 7.93
C GLY A 135 -11.33 -12.47 7.54
N ALA A 136 -11.69 -11.52 8.42
CA ALA A 136 -11.43 -10.10 8.21
C ALA A 136 -9.92 -9.81 8.08
N PHE A 137 -9.10 -10.43 8.93
CA PHE A 137 -7.64 -10.35 8.86
C PHE A 137 -7.09 -10.91 7.54
N ASN A 138 -7.50 -12.12 7.14
CA ASN A 138 -7.09 -12.73 5.88
C ASN A 138 -7.44 -11.85 4.67
N ARG A 139 -8.63 -11.26 4.64
CA ARG A 139 -9.05 -10.34 3.56
C ARG A 139 -8.29 -9.02 3.59
N ALA A 140 -8.01 -8.46 4.76
CA ALA A 140 -7.20 -7.25 4.88
C ALA A 140 -5.75 -7.49 4.40
N GLN A 141 -5.16 -8.65 4.74
CA GLN A 141 -3.85 -9.07 4.22
C GLN A 141 -3.89 -9.24 2.70
N ARG A 142 -4.93 -9.88 2.15
CA ARG A 142 -5.09 -10.03 0.69
C ARG A 142 -5.30 -8.68 -0.01
N ALA A 143 -5.98 -7.72 0.62
CA ALA A 143 -6.13 -6.37 0.08
C ALA A 143 -4.77 -5.68 -0.12
N LEU A 144 -3.88 -5.76 0.88
CA LEU A 144 -2.52 -5.24 0.79
C LEU A 144 -1.70 -5.99 -0.28
N MET A 145 -1.80 -7.32 -0.35
CA MET A 145 -1.13 -8.12 -1.37
C MET A 145 -1.59 -7.75 -2.80
N ASN A 146 -2.91 -7.62 -3.02
CA ASN A 146 -3.46 -7.17 -4.30
C ASN A 146 -2.90 -5.78 -4.69
N TYR A 147 -2.68 -4.89 -3.71
CA TYR A 147 -2.07 -3.59 -3.99
C TYR A 147 -0.63 -3.78 -4.49
N HIS A 148 0.20 -4.56 -3.79
CA HIS A 148 1.58 -4.83 -4.21
C HIS A 148 1.70 -5.56 -5.56
N GLU A 149 0.78 -6.46 -5.89
CA GLU A 149 0.77 -7.17 -7.19
C GLU A 149 0.54 -6.20 -8.37
N THR A 150 -0.28 -5.16 -8.17
CA THR A 150 -0.60 -4.17 -9.22
C THR A 150 0.31 -2.94 -9.22
N PHE A 151 1.00 -2.68 -8.11
CA PHE A 151 1.76 -1.45 -7.89
C PHE A 151 2.91 -1.24 -8.89
N PRO A 152 3.79 -2.23 -9.20
CA PRO A 152 4.88 -2.02 -10.15
C PRO A 152 4.39 -1.63 -11.55
N THR A 153 3.35 -2.31 -12.02
CA THR A 153 2.75 -2.06 -13.33
C THR A 153 2.12 -0.67 -13.41
N LEU A 154 1.44 -0.24 -12.35
CA LEU A 154 0.91 1.12 -12.26
C LEU A 154 2.04 2.16 -12.30
N VAL A 155 3.09 2.00 -11.49
CA VAL A 155 4.18 2.97 -11.40
C VAL A 155 4.85 3.18 -12.75
N LEU A 156 5.11 2.09 -13.49
CA LEU A 156 5.69 2.16 -14.83
C LEU A 156 4.79 2.94 -15.80
N GLN A 157 3.50 2.62 -15.83
CA GLN A 157 2.54 3.31 -16.69
C GLN A 157 2.35 4.78 -16.30
N TYR A 158 2.36 5.07 -15.00
CA TYR A 158 2.23 6.42 -14.48
C TYR A 158 3.41 7.29 -14.89
N ILE A 159 4.65 6.79 -14.76
CA ILE A 159 5.86 7.49 -15.21
C ILE A 159 5.77 7.78 -16.72
N ALA A 160 5.42 6.77 -17.53
CA ALA A 160 5.29 6.92 -18.97
C ALA A 160 4.19 7.93 -19.36
N ALA A 161 3.01 7.84 -18.74
CA ALA A 161 1.90 8.74 -19.00
C ALA A 161 2.21 10.17 -18.55
N SER A 162 2.80 10.36 -17.37
CA SER A 162 3.14 11.68 -16.84
C SER A 162 4.20 12.42 -17.63
N TRP A 163 5.01 11.71 -18.44
CA TRP A 163 5.95 12.38 -19.34
C TRP A 163 5.23 13.18 -20.44
N VAL A 164 4.02 12.77 -20.82
CA VAL A 164 3.23 13.39 -21.89
C VAL A 164 2.00 14.13 -21.37
N PHE A 165 1.39 13.62 -20.30
CA PHE A 165 0.15 14.13 -19.68
C PHE A 165 0.34 14.27 -18.15
N PRO A 166 1.19 15.19 -17.66
CA PRO A 166 1.61 15.21 -16.26
C PRO A 166 0.45 15.33 -15.27
N PHE A 167 -0.46 16.29 -15.52
CA PHE A 167 -1.57 16.61 -14.63
C PHE A 167 -2.68 15.57 -14.70
N GLU A 168 -3.07 15.14 -15.89
CA GLU A 168 -4.14 14.17 -16.09
C GLU A 168 -3.75 12.79 -15.53
N ALA A 169 -2.50 12.37 -15.74
CA ALA A 169 -1.97 11.15 -15.15
C ALA A 169 -1.95 11.25 -13.62
N PHE A 170 -1.62 12.42 -13.06
CA PHE A 170 -1.68 12.67 -11.61
C PHE A 170 -3.10 12.50 -11.06
N LEU A 171 -4.11 13.06 -11.71
CA LEU A 171 -5.50 12.87 -11.30
C LEU A 171 -5.91 11.39 -11.32
N CYS A 172 -5.57 10.67 -12.40
CA CYS A 172 -5.88 9.26 -12.53
C CYS A 172 -5.20 8.41 -11.44
N VAL A 173 -3.92 8.67 -11.13
CA VAL A 173 -3.21 7.91 -10.09
C VAL A 173 -3.75 8.22 -8.68
N MET A 174 -4.21 9.45 -8.42
CA MET A 174 -4.89 9.79 -7.17
C MET A 174 -6.22 9.08 -7.01
N VAL A 175 -7.05 9.04 -8.07
CA VAL A 175 -8.30 8.28 -8.08
C VAL A 175 -8.02 6.79 -7.87
N TRP A 176 -7.04 6.23 -8.57
CA TRP A 176 -6.64 4.84 -8.36
C TRP A 176 -6.24 4.59 -6.90
N ALA A 177 -5.35 5.41 -6.34
CA ALA A 177 -4.84 5.18 -4.98
C ALA A 177 -5.94 5.32 -3.91
N ALA A 178 -6.83 6.31 -4.03
CA ALA A 178 -7.98 6.46 -3.14
C ALA A 178 -8.94 5.26 -3.23
N THR A 179 -9.23 4.79 -4.44
CA THR A 179 -10.12 3.65 -4.65
C THR A 179 -9.52 2.32 -4.17
N ARG A 180 -8.18 2.18 -4.12
CA ARG A 180 -7.52 1.05 -3.43
C ARG A 180 -7.79 1.05 -1.92
N CYS A 181 -7.81 2.21 -1.27
CA CYS A 181 -8.20 2.33 0.14
C CYS A 181 -9.66 1.91 0.34
N ILE A 182 -10.57 2.40 -0.51
CA ILE A 182 -12.00 2.02 -0.49
C ILE A 182 -12.16 0.50 -0.68
N ALA A 183 -11.45 -0.07 -1.66
CA ALA A 183 -11.48 -1.51 -1.92
C ALA A 183 -10.99 -2.31 -0.70
N ALA A 184 -9.95 -1.86 -0.01
CA ALA A 184 -9.42 -2.54 1.17
C ALA A 184 -10.39 -2.50 2.36
N VAL A 185 -11.03 -1.34 2.61
CA VAL A 185 -12.09 -1.20 3.63
C VAL A 185 -13.24 -2.16 3.31
N GLY A 186 -13.75 -2.13 2.08
CA GLY A 186 -14.83 -3.02 1.66
C GLY A 186 -14.45 -4.50 1.72
N TYR A 187 -13.21 -4.84 1.34
CA TYR A 187 -12.75 -6.23 1.33
C TYR A 187 -12.62 -6.80 2.74
N ARG A 188 -12.19 -6.01 3.71
CA ARG A 188 -12.13 -6.43 5.12
C ARG A 188 -13.50 -6.91 5.59
N SER A 189 -14.57 -6.18 5.26
CA SER A 189 -15.94 -6.52 5.67
C SER A 189 -16.51 -7.73 4.92
N SER A 190 -16.31 -7.83 3.60
CA SER A 190 -16.80 -8.97 2.82
C SER A 190 -15.98 -9.19 1.54
N ALA A 191 -16.02 -10.41 0.99
CA ALA A 191 -15.31 -10.71 -0.25
C ALA A 191 -15.77 -9.83 -1.43
N TRP A 192 -17.06 -9.47 -1.46
CA TRP A 192 -17.67 -8.65 -2.49
C TRP A 192 -17.50 -7.14 -2.26
N GLY A 193 -17.29 -6.69 -1.01
CA GLY A 193 -17.16 -5.26 -0.71
C GLY A 193 -16.00 -4.57 -1.43
N ARG A 194 -14.99 -5.33 -1.89
CA ARG A 194 -13.85 -4.82 -2.66
C ARG A 194 -14.23 -4.18 -4.01
N PHE A 195 -15.37 -4.57 -4.60
CA PHE A 195 -15.77 -4.11 -5.92
C PHE A 195 -16.06 -2.60 -5.98
N ASN A 196 -16.53 -2.02 -4.86
CA ASN A 196 -16.79 -0.58 -4.75
C ASN A 196 -15.55 0.28 -5.02
N GLY A 197 -14.35 -0.21 -4.69
CA GLY A 197 -13.10 0.45 -5.04
C GLY A 197 -12.44 -0.12 -6.31
N ASN A 198 -12.55 -1.42 -6.57
CA ASN A 198 -11.88 -2.02 -7.72
C ASN A 198 -12.40 -1.50 -9.07
N VAL A 199 -13.71 -1.28 -9.22
CA VAL A 199 -14.29 -0.82 -10.49
C VAL A 199 -13.80 0.60 -10.87
N PRO A 200 -13.93 1.63 -10.02
CA PRO A 200 -13.39 2.96 -10.35
C PRO A 200 -11.86 2.95 -10.45
N GLY A 201 -11.16 2.12 -9.67
CA GLY A 201 -9.71 1.95 -9.82
C GLY A 201 -9.30 1.33 -11.15
N LEU A 202 -10.08 0.37 -11.67
CA LEU A 202 -9.85 -0.22 -12.98
C LEU A 202 -10.05 0.80 -14.11
N LEU A 203 -11.05 1.67 -13.98
CA LEU A 203 -11.24 2.78 -14.92
C LEU A 203 -10.02 3.71 -14.92
N ALA A 204 -9.57 4.13 -13.74
CA ALA A 204 -8.43 5.03 -13.61
C ALA A 204 -7.14 4.46 -14.22
N ILE A 205 -6.81 3.19 -13.97
CA ILE A 205 -5.62 2.56 -14.58
C ILE A 205 -5.79 2.36 -16.10
N SER A 206 -6.99 2.01 -16.57
CA SER A 206 -7.28 1.89 -18.01
C SER A 206 -7.12 3.24 -18.72
N THR A 207 -7.48 4.34 -18.07
CA THR A 207 -7.25 5.69 -18.62
C THR A 207 -5.76 5.99 -18.76
N ILE A 208 -4.93 5.66 -17.76
CA ILE A 208 -3.46 5.82 -17.85
C ILE A 208 -2.90 4.96 -18.99
N GLN A 209 -3.38 3.72 -19.16
CA GLN A 209 -2.99 2.87 -20.29
C GLN A 209 -3.35 3.51 -21.64
N GLY A 210 -4.55 4.08 -21.73
CA GLY A 210 -5.00 4.83 -22.91
C GLY A 210 -4.10 6.02 -23.22
N MET A 211 -3.67 6.78 -22.21
CA MET A 211 -2.71 7.88 -22.38
C MET A 211 -1.40 7.40 -23.00
N VAL A 212 -0.81 6.32 -22.46
CA VAL A 212 0.43 5.74 -22.98
C VAL A 212 0.26 5.27 -24.42
N LEU A 213 -0.85 4.61 -24.74
CA LEU A 213 -1.14 4.12 -26.09
C LEU A 213 -1.30 5.28 -27.08
N ILE A 214 -2.06 6.32 -26.73
CA ILE A 214 -2.27 7.49 -27.58
C ILE A 214 -0.95 8.21 -27.86
N ALA A 215 -0.11 8.41 -26.84
CA ALA A 215 1.22 9.00 -27.00
C ALA A 215 2.08 8.17 -27.97
N SER A 216 2.09 6.85 -27.80
CA SER A 216 2.86 5.93 -28.63
C SER A 216 2.43 5.97 -30.10
N ILE A 217 1.12 5.89 -30.36
CA ILE A 217 0.57 5.95 -31.72
C ILE A 217 0.93 7.29 -32.38
N LYS A 218 0.71 8.41 -31.69
CA LYS A 218 1.02 9.74 -32.24
C LYS A 218 2.51 9.91 -32.55
N ALA A 219 3.39 9.44 -31.66
CA ALA A 219 4.84 9.52 -31.89
C ALA A 219 5.26 8.73 -33.14
N LEU A 220 4.75 7.51 -33.31
CA LEU A 220 5.05 6.68 -34.47
C LEU A 220 4.56 7.31 -35.78
N LEU A 221 3.35 7.87 -35.79
CA LEU A 221 2.78 8.51 -36.98
C LEU A 221 3.52 9.80 -37.39
N LEU A 222 4.09 10.54 -36.44
CA LEU A 222 4.87 11.74 -36.73
C LEU A 222 6.32 11.44 -37.14
N SER A 223 6.80 10.23 -36.87
CA SER A 223 8.16 9.78 -37.21
C SER A 223 8.26 9.04 -38.55
N ALA A 224 7.12 8.69 -39.15
CA ALA A 224 7.02 8.00 -40.44
C ALA A 224 6.92 9.00 -41.60
#